data_AF-A0A9Q0YAG0-F1
#
_entry.id   AF-A0A9Q0YAG0-F1
#
_cell.length_a   1.000
_cell.length_b   1.000
_cell.length_c   1.000
_cell.angle_alpha   90.00
_cell.angle_beta   90.00
_cell.angle_gamma   90.00
#
_symmetry.space_group_name_H-M   'P 1'
#
loop_
_entity.id
_entity.type
_entity.pdbx_description
1 polymer ?
#
loop_
_entity_poly.entity_id
_entity_poly.type
_entity_poly.pdbx_seq_one_letter_code
_entity_poly.pdbx_strand_id
1 'polypeptide(L)'
;MQTLQDILKDASNIKGAGAEGFNSLIARIKNTISDRHSAEKKGNELLKEFRNGVLPSVVENWNDLSENDRNSVSRMNNFFCGLHFVVGLANQASEVLKLYEKDELCGQKVGSAALSGVFVRGEAGTVKLVRLVCKSVQKRVCEKSGKPVDFLTFLSVTGCEKRVDLVPFKGNRFNILFKNGGVVCYLCDELCKFFDSVKEDNKLMKAVFADLKVKSFKAGVRAL
;
A
#
# COMPACT_ATOMS: atom_id res chain seq x y z
N MET A 1 -3.95 27.86 -3.10
CA MET A 1 -5.23 27.45 -3.74
C MET A 1 -5.12 27.65 -5.23
N GLN A 2 -4.83 28.86 -5.70
CA GLN A 2 -4.55 29.20 -7.11
C GLN A 2 -3.35 28.44 -7.69
N THR A 3 -2.22 28.43 -6.96
CA THR A 3 -0.94 27.93 -7.45
C THR A 3 -0.92 26.46 -7.93
N LEU A 4 -1.66 25.55 -7.29
CA LEU A 4 -1.69 24.14 -7.73
C LEU A 4 -2.56 23.96 -8.98
N GLN A 5 -3.66 24.71 -9.07
CA GLN A 5 -4.51 24.71 -10.26
C GLN A 5 -3.79 25.36 -11.44
N ASP A 6 -3.04 26.43 -11.18
CA ASP A 6 -2.19 27.07 -12.18
C ASP A 6 -1.08 26.12 -12.64
N ILE A 7 -0.39 25.42 -11.73
CA ILE A 7 0.62 24.40 -12.08
C ILE A 7 0.01 23.26 -12.92
N LEU A 8 -1.18 22.79 -12.59
CA LEU A 8 -1.85 21.72 -13.37
C LEU A 8 -2.31 22.21 -14.75
N LYS A 9 -2.77 23.47 -14.85
CA LYS A 9 -3.12 24.12 -16.13
C LYS A 9 -1.89 24.36 -16.99
N ASP A 10 -0.84 24.96 -16.42
CA ASP A 10 0.43 25.23 -17.10
C ASP A 10 1.04 23.93 -17.59
N ALA A 11 0.96 22.85 -16.81
CA ALA A 11 1.50 21.58 -17.19
C ALA A 11 0.68 20.82 -18.25
N SER A 12 -0.63 21.06 -18.36
CA SER A 12 -1.43 20.56 -19.49
C SER A 12 -1.02 21.18 -20.83
N ASN A 13 -0.26 22.28 -20.80
CA ASN A 13 0.23 23.01 -21.97
C ASN A 13 1.70 22.71 -22.34
N ILE A 14 2.42 21.88 -21.56
CA ILE A 14 3.85 21.58 -21.82
C ILE A 14 3.99 20.51 -22.91
N LYS A 15 4.66 20.85 -24.03
CA LYS A 15 5.15 19.90 -25.05
C LYS A 15 6.68 19.79 -25.01
N GLY A 16 7.23 18.61 -25.30
CA GLY A 16 8.68 18.37 -25.37
C GLY A 16 9.32 17.85 -24.07
N ALA A 17 10.63 18.05 -23.86
CA ALA A 17 11.40 17.47 -22.74
C ALA A 17 10.88 17.83 -21.32
N GLY A 18 10.17 18.96 -21.18
CA GLY A 18 9.47 19.31 -19.93
C GLY A 18 8.29 18.37 -19.60
N ALA A 19 7.71 17.72 -20.61
CA ALA A 19 6.64 16.75 -20.45
C ALA A 19 7.16 15.45 -19.80
N GLU A 20 8.42 15.04 -20.00
CA GLU A 20 8.97 13.85 -19.32
C GLU A 20 9.15 14.08 -17.82
N GLY A 21 9.67 15.25 -17.43
CA GLY A 21 9.77 15.67 -16.02
C GLY A 21 8.41 15.79 -15.35
N PHE A 22 7.43 16.34 -16.08
CA PHE A 22 6.04 16.44 -15.60
C PHE A 22 5.33 15.07 -15.56
N ASN A 23 5.50 14.22 -16.56
CA ASN A 23 4.98 12.85 -16.57
C ASN A 23 5.58 12.04 -15.41
N SER A 24 6.87 12.22 -15.10
CA SER A 24 7.53 11.66 -13.92
C SER A 24 6.94 12.21 -12.62
N LEU A 25 6.63 13.51 -12.55
CA LEU A 25 5.97 14.14 -11.40
C LEU A 25 4.54 13.63 -11.21
N ILE A 26 3.71 13.56 -12.26
CA ILE A 26 2.34 13.04 -12.24
C ILE A 26 2.31 11.54 -11.95
N ALA A 27 3.25 10.77 -12.49
CA ALA A 27 3.45 9.36 -12.12
C ALA A 27 3.81 9.20 -10.62
N ARG A 28 4.42 10.22 -10.00
CA ARG A 28 4.74 10.26 -8.58
C ARG A 28 3.62 10.85 -7.70
N ILE A 29 2.72 11.68 -8.25
CA ILE A 29 1.55 12.23 -7.53
C ILE A 29 0.56 11.12 -7.23
N LYS A 30 0.48 10.72 -5.96
CA LYS A 30 -0.41 9.66 -5.50
C LYS A 30 -1.85 10.17 -5.50
N ASN A 31 -2.72 9.61 -6.35
CA ASN A 31 -4.14 10.01 -6.48
C ASN A 31 -5.03 9.64 -5.28
N THR A 32 -4.47 8.91 -4.32
CA THR A 32 -5.10 8.65 -3.02
C THR A 32 -3.98 8.80 -2.01
N ILE A 33 -3.81 10.03 -1.57
CA ILE A 33 -3.01 10.31 -0.40
C ILE A 33 -3.90 9.83 0.76
N SER A 34 -3.44 8.92 1.64
CA SER A 34 -4.35 8.29 2.62
C SER A 34 -5.06 9.37 3.44
N ASP A 35 -6.33 9.24 3.83
CA ASP A 35 -7.03 10.35 4.53
C ASP A 35 -6.55 10.58 5.99
N ARG A 36 -5.32 10.16 6.33
CA ARG A 36 -4.81 10.12 7.70
C ARG A 36 -4.07 11.40 8.09
N HIS A 37 -3.45 12.11 7.14
CA HIS A 37 -2.75 13.36 7.43
C HIS A 37 -3.44 14.55 6.72
N SER A 38 -3.52 15.70 7.39
CA SER A 38 -4.28 16.89 6.94
C SER A 38 -3.94 17.37 5.52
N ALA A 39 -2.67 17.31 5.11
CA ALA A 39 -2.24 17.62 3.76
C ALA A 39 -2.76 16.62 2.70
N GLU A 40 -2.94 15.36 3.08
CA GLU A 40 -3.47 14.28 2.23
C GLU A 40 -4.97 14.51 1.95
N LYS A 41 -5.73 14.90 2.98
CA LYS A 41 -7.15 15.27 2.85
C LYS A 41 -7.35 16.46 1.91
N LYS A 42 -6.57 17.53 2.12
CA LYS A 42 -6.65 18.75 1.28
C LYS A 42 -6.25 18.48 -0.16
N GLY A 43 -5.29 17.59 -0.41
CA GLY A 43 -4.96 17.12 -1.75
C GLY A 43 -6.11 16.36 -2.42
N ASN A 44 -6.77 15.47 -1.68
CA ASN A 44 -7.94 14.72 -2.18
C ASN A 44 -9.14 15.65 -2.47
N GLU A 45 -9.36 16.66 -1.62
CA GLU A 45 -10.36 17.72 -1.84
C GLU A 45 -10.07 18.51 -3.12
N LEU A 46 -8.83 18.97 -3.31
CA LEU A 46 -8.42 19.71 -4.51
C LEU A 46 -8.58 18.86 -5.79
N LEU A 47 -8.22 17.57 -5.73
CA LEU A 47 -8.43 16.64 -6.85
C LEU A 47 -9.92 16.42 -7.14
N LYS A 48 -10.76 16.35 -6.10
CA LYS A 48 -12.21 16.23 -6.24
C LYS A 48 -12.81 17.49 -6.86
N GLU A 49 -12.41 18.67 -6.41
CA GLU A 49 -12.84 19.96 -6.97
C GLU A 49 -12.42 20.11 -8.44
N PHE A 50 -11.16 19.80 -8.76
CA PHE A 50 -10.67 19.81 -10.13
C PHE A 50 -11.47 18.86 -11.03
N ARG A 51 -11.71 17.62 -10.57
CA ARG A 51 -12.54 16.65 -11.30
C ARG A 51 -13.96 17.19 -11.51
N ASN A 52 -14.59 17.72 -10.47
CA ASN A 52 -15.94 18.27 -10.56
C ASN A 52 -16.02 19.47 -11.53
N GLY A 53 -14.93 20.24 -11.68
CA GLY A 53 -14.86 21.34 -12.64
C GLY A 53 -14.64 20.89 -14.09
N VAL A 54 -13.92 19.78 -14.31
CA VAL A 54 -13.58 19.29 -15.66
C VAL A 54 -14.61 18.27 -16.18
N LEU A 55 -15.23 17.48 -15.31
CA LEU A 55 -16.13 16.40 -15.73
C LEU A 55 -17.33 16.88 -16.55
N PRO A 56 -18.01 18.00 -16.21
CA PRO A 56 -19.14 18.50 -17.00
C PRO A 56 -18.75 18.82 -18.44
N SER A 57 -17.60 19.46 -18.68
CA SER A 57 -17.15 19.81 -20.03
C SER A 57 -16.76 18.57 -20.86
N VAL A 58 -16.29 17.50 -20.21
CA VAL A 58 -16.01 16.22 -20.88
C VAL A 58 -17.31 15.50 -21.26
N VAL A 59 -18.34 15.56 -20.41
CA VAL A 59 -19.64 14.92 -20.66
C VAL A 59 -20.42 15.67 -21.73
N GLU A 60 -20.48 16.99 -21.65
CA GLU A 60 -21.21 17.84 -22.60
C GLU A 60 -20.61 17.76 -24.01
N ASN A 61 -19.27 17.75 -24.12
CA ASN A 61 -18.58 17.71 -25.42
C ASN A 61 -18.15 16.29 -25.82
N TRP A 62 -18.71 15.24 -25.20
CA TRP A 62 -18.25 13.86 -25.43
C TRP A 62 -18.29 13.45 -26.90
N ASN A 63 -19.34 13.83 -27.61
CA ASN A 63 -19.51 13.48 -29.02
C ASN A 63 -18.54 14.23 -29.94
N ASP A 64 -18.06 15.40 -29.50
CA ASP A 64 -17.14 16.26 -30.24
C ASP A 64 -15.67 15.88 -30.01
N LEU A 65 -15.39 15.04 -29.00
CA LEU A 65 -14.07 14.49 -28.78
C LEU A 65 -13.66 13.53 -29.90
N SER A 66 -12.37 13.58 -30.25
CA SER A 66 -11.78 12.60 -31.15
C SER A 66 -11.96 11.19 -30.58
N GLU A 67 -11.99 10.18 -31.45
CA GLU A 67 -12.06 8.78 -31.02
C GLU A 67 -10.90 8.41 -30.09
N ASN A 68 -9.70 8.96 -30.36
CA ASN A 68 -8.52 8.72 -29.55
C ASN A 68 -8.64 9.31 -28.13
N ASP A 69 -9.22 10.51 -28.01
CA ASP A 69 -9.44 11.15 -26.71
C ASP A 69 -10.54 10.44 -25.91
N ARG A 70 -11.65 10.05 -26.56
CA ARG A 70 -12.70 9.23 -25.94
C ARG A 70 -12.14 7.90 -25.42
N ASN A 71 -11.30 7.25 -26.20
CA ASN A 71 -10.65 6.00 -25.81
C ASN A 71 -9.71 6.20 -24.61
N SER A 72 -8.95 7.30 -24.59
CA SER A 72 -8.02 7.62 -23.49
C SER A 72 -8.77 7.90 -22.18
N VAL A 73 -9.82 8.73 -22.22
CA VAL A 73 -10.67 9.03 -21.06
C VAL A 73 -11.41 7.77 -20.58
N SER A 74 -11.96 6.97 -21.50
CA SER A 74 -12.64 5.71 -21.17
C SER A 74 -11.72 4.71 -20.50
N ARG A 75 -10.49 4.53 -21.01
CA ARG A 75 -9.49 3.65 -20.40
C ARG A 75 -9.14 4.10 -18.99
N MET A 76 -8.94 5.41 -18.78
CA MET A 76 -8.64 5.96 -17.48
C MET A 76 -9.81 5.74 -16.50
N ASN A 77 -11.04 6.01 -16.92
CA ASN A 77 -12.23 5.77 -16.11
C ASN A 77 -12.40 4.30 -15.76
N ASN A 78 -12.32 3.40 -16.76
CA ASN A 78 -12.45 1.96 -16.56
C ASN A 78 -11.34 1.41 -15.66
N PHE A 79 -10.11 1.92 -15.79
CA PHE A 79 -9.02 1.60 -14.89
C PHE A 79 -9.38 1.99 -13.44
N PHE A 80 -9.76 3.24 -13.17
CA PHE A 80 -10.09 3.67 -11.81
C PHE A 80 -11.35 3.01 -11.22
N CYS A 81 -12.39 2.78 -12.03
CA CYS A 81 -13.59 2.07 -11.60
C CYS A 81 -13.31 0.59 -11.32
N GLY A 82 -12.55 -0.10 -12.18
CA GLY A 82 -12.15 -1.48 -11.97
C GLY A 82 -11.33 -1.69 -10.69
N LEU A 83 -10.60 -0.67 -10.23
CA LEU A 83 -9.86 -0.73 -8.98
C LEU A 83 -10.75 -0.72 -7.74
N HIS A 84 -11.94 -0.11 -7.78
CA HIS A 84 -12.87 -0.17 -6.66
C HIS A 84 -13.26 -1.62 -6.34
N PHE A 85 -13.33 -2.48 -7.35
CA PHE A 85 -13.55 -3.92 -7.16
C PHE A 85 -12.43 -4.55 -6.33
N VAL A 86 -11.15 -4.33 -6.72
CA VAL A 86 -9.99 -4.88 -5.98
C VAL A 86 -9.90 -4.32 -4.57
N VAL A 87 -10.18 -3.02 -4.39
CA VAL A 87 -10.25 -2.39 -3.07
C VAL A 87 -11.36 -3.00 -2.22
N GLY A 88 -12.54 -3.20 -2.81
CA GLY A 88 -13.68 -3.84 -2.17
C GLY A 88 -13.37 -5.27 -1.72
N LEU A 89 -12.75 -6.07 -2.60
CA LEU A 89 -12.30 -7.42 -2.26
C LEU A 89 -11.32 -7.43 -1.09
N ALA A 90 -10.34 -6.53 -1.09
CA ALA A 90 -9.35 -6.48 -0.02
C ALA A 90 -9.93 -5.97 1.31
N ASN A 91 -10.89 -5.04 1.27
CA ASN A 91 -11.62 -4.61 2.46
C ASN A 91 -12.44 -5.78 3.03
N GLN A 92 -13.17 -6.50 2.17
CA GLN A 92 -13.94 -7.67 2.57
C GLN A 92 -13.05 -8.77 3.12
N ALA A 93 -11.92 -9.06 2.45
CA ALA A 93 -10.93 -10.03 2.92
C ALA A 93 -10.39 -9.67 4.31
N SER A 94 -10.09 -8.38 4.55
CA SER A 94 -9.65 -7.90 5.87
C SER A 94 -10.70 -8.13 6.96
N GLU A 95 -11.98 -7.87 6.69
CA GLU A 95 -13.05 -8.11 7.67
C GLU A 95 -13.31 -9.61 7.89
N VAL A 96 -13.29 -10.42 6.84
CA VAL A 96 -13.42 -11.88 6.94
C VAL A 96 -12.26 -12.48 7.74
N LEU A 97 -11.01 -12.08 7.45
CA LEU A 97 -9.84 -12.51 8.22
C LEU A 97 -9.97 -12.14 9.69
N LYS A 98 -10.49 -10.95 9.99
CA LYS A 98 -10.71 -10.50 11.38
C LYS A 98 -11.73 -11.36 12.12
N LEU A 99 -12.83 -11.73 11.45
CA LEU A 99 -13.83 -12.65 12.02
C LEU A 99 -13.25 -14.04 12.23
N TYR A 100 -12.61 -14.59 11.19
CA TYR A 100 -11.94 -15.89 11.26
C TYR A 100 -10.90 -15.95 12.38
N GLU A 101 -10.03 -14.95 12.49
CA GLU A 101 -9.01 -14.90 13.55
C GLU A 101 -9.65 -14.78 14.94
N LYS A 102 -10.73 -14.02 15.08
CA LYS A 102 -11.45 -13.90 16.35
C LYS A 102 -12.00 -15.25 16.79
N ASP A 103 -12.61 -15.99 15.87
CA ASP A 103 -13.22 -17.29 16.14
C ASP A 103 -12.15 -18.35 16.42
N GLU A 104 -11.16 -18.49 15.53
CA GLU A 104 -10.06 -19.46 15.65
C GLU A 104 -9.22 -19.25 16.91
N LEU A 105 -8.98 -18.00 17.29
CA LEU A 105 -8.18 -17.65 18.47
C LEU A 105 -9.05 -17.48 19.74
N CYS A 106 -10.36 -17.70 19.66
CA CYS A 106 -11.30 -17.51 20.78
C CYS A 106 -11.16 -16.13 21.45
N GLY A 107 -10.88 -15.09 20.66
CA GLY A 107 -10.67 -13.72 21.15
C GLY A 107 -9.37 -13.49 21.96
N GLN A 108 -8.46 -14.48 22.04
CA GLN A 108 -7.20 -14.33 22.76
C GLN A 108 -6.27 -13.31 22.09
N LYS A 109 -5.52 -12.56 22.92
CA LYS A 109 -4.45 -11.70 22.43
C LYS A 109 -3.23 -12.54 22.08
N VAL A 110 -2.85 -12.57 20.80
CA VAL A 110 -1.68 -13.33 20.29
C VAL A 110 -0.72 -12.45 19.51
N GLY A 111 0.48 -12.98 19.23
CA GLY A 111 1.52 -12.29 18.47
C GLY A 111 1.89 -10.95 19.11
N SER A 112 2.01 -9.90 18.30
CA SER A 112 2.34 -8.57 18.81
C SER A 112 1.26 -7.95 19.70
N ALA A 113 0.03 -8.47 19.69
CA ALA A 113 -1.04 -8.01 20.59
C ALA A 113 -0.89 -8.51 22.04
N ALA A 114 -0.12 -9.57 22.24
CA ALA A 114 0.24 -10.07 23.57
C ALA A 114 1.42 -9.32 24.19
N LEU A 115 2.13 -8.49 23.41
CA LEU A 115 3.31 -7.76 23.87
C LEU A 115 2.91 -6.48 24.62
N SER A 116 3.57 -6.22 25.75
CA SER A 116 3.37 -4.99 26.52
C SER A 116 3.83 -3.76 25.73
N GLY A 117 3.06 -2.67 25.80
CA GLY A 117 3.38 -1.40 25.15
C GLY A 117 3.26 -1.38 23.62
N VAL A 118 2.65 -2.41 23.02
CA VAL A 118 2.30 -2.41 21.59
C VAL A 118 0.83 -2.04 21.44
N PHE A 119 0.56 -0.89 20.81
CA PHE A 119 -0.80 -0.49 20.47
C PHE A 119 -1.30 -1.27 19.25
N VAL A 120 -2.34 -2.07 19.46
CA VAL A 120 -2.99 -2.87 18.41
C VAL A 120 -4.18 -2.08 17.88
N ARG A 121 -4.18 -1.85 16.57
CA ARG A 121 -5.33 -1.27 15.87
C ARG A 121 -6.38 -2.35 15.65
N GLY A 122 -7.66 -1.98 15.54
CA GLY A 122 -8.76 -2.92 15.28
C GLY A 122 -8.78 -3.57 13.88
N GLU A 123 -7.61 -3.75 13.26
CA GLU A 123 -7.41 -4.47 12.00
C GLU A 123 -7.10 -5.95 12.25
N ALA A 124 -7.30 -6.82 11.25
CA ALA A 124 -6.90 -8.23 11.33
C ALA A 124 -5.39 -8.39 11.58
N GLY A 125 -5.01 -9.38 12.38
CA GLY A 125 -3.63 -9.75 12.66
C GLY A 125 -2.84 -10.14 11.42
N THR A 126 -3.45 -10.82 10.46
CA THR A 126 -2.89 -11.11 9.13
C THR A 126 -2.53 -9.82 8.38
N VAL A 127 -3.48 -8.88 8.29
CA VAL A 127 -3.27 -7.59 7.60
C VAL A 127 -2.18 -6.77 8.30
N LYS A 128 -2.20 -6.77 9.64
CA LYS A 128 -1.17 -6.16 10.48
C LYS A 128 0.20 -6.78 10.21
N LEU A 129 0.31 -8.11 10.11
CA LEU A 129 1.56 -8.81 9.80
C LEU A 129 2.13 -8.33 8.46
N VAL A 130 1.33 -8.33 7.39
CA VAL A 130 1.75 -7.82 6.07
C VAL A 130 2.25 -6.39 6.19
N ARG A 131 1.49 -5.53 6.86
CA ARG A 131 1.86 -4.12 7.08
C ARG A 131 3.16 -3.95 7.86
N LEU A 132 3.37 -4.75 8.91
CA LEU A 132 4.58 -4.67 9.73
C LEU A 132 5.80 -5.19 8.97
N VAL A 133 5.68 -6.29 8.20
CA VAL A 133 6.75 -6.80 7.34
C VAL A 133 7.16 -5.75 6.30
N CYS A 134 6.19 -5.13 5.61
CA CYS A 134 6.49 -4.01 4.71
C CYS A 134 7.20 -2.88 5.45
N LYS A 135 6.76 -2.53 6.66
CA LYS A 135 7.41 -1.47 7.45
C LYS A 135 8.86 -1.82 7.84
N SER A 136 9.15 -3.09 8.07
CA SER A 136 10.46 -3.53 8.55
C SER A 136 11.47 -3.75 7.45
N VAL A 137 11.12 -4.35 6.31
CA VAL A 137 12.12 -4.78 5.31
C VAL A 137 11.96 -4.12 3.93
N GLN A 138 10.94 -3.29 3.73
CA GLN A 138 10.78 -2.55 2.48
C GLN A 138 11.58 -1.24 2.51
N LYS A 139 12.27 -0.93 1.40
CA LYS A 139 13.12 0.26 1.26
C LYS A 139 12.31 1.56 1.33
N ARG A 140 12.77 2.51 2.15
CA ARG A 140 12.20 3.88 2.28
C ARG A 140 10.83 3.95 2.99
N VAL A 141 10.46 2.95 3.80
CA VAL A 141 9.25 3.03 4.64
C VAL A 141 9.55 3.42 6.09
N CYS A 142 10.59 2.87 6.71
CA CYS A 142 10.94 3.19 8.09
C CYS A 142 12.45 3.26 8.29
N GLU A 143 13.00 4.46 8.16
CA GLU A 143 14.45 4.68 8.30
C GLU A 143 14.95 4.49 9.74
N LYS A 144 14.09 4.78 10.73
CA LYS A 144 14.46 4.70 12.16
C LYS A 144 14.49 3.28 12.72
N SER A 145 13.63 2.39 12.24
CA SER A 145 13.43 1.07 12.87
C SER A 145 13.37 -0.09 11.89
N GLY A 146 13.24 0.19 10.59
CA GLY A 146 13.32 -0.83 9.55
C GLY A 146 14.76 -1.25 9.30
N LYS A 147 14.91 -2.48 8.79
CA LYS A 147 16.17 -3.13 8.46
C LYS A 147 16.16 -3.66 7.01
N PRO A 148 15.81 -2.84 5.99
CA PRO A 148 15.74 -3.30 4.61
C PRO A 148 17.12 -3.72 4.06
N VAL A 149 18.20 -3.05 4.48
CA VAL A 149 19.57 -3.40 4.05
C VAL A 149 20.01 -4.70 4.72
N ASP A 150 19.86 -4.82 6.04
CA ASP A 150 20.25 -6.02 6.78
C ASP A 150 19.50 -7.26 6.26
N PHE A 151 18.22 -7.14 5.91
CA PHE A 151 17.46 -8.25 5.35
C PHE A 151 17.97 -8.68 3.96
N LEU A 152 18.30 -7.73 3.08
CA LEU A 152 18.89 -8.04 1.78
C LEU A 152 20.27 -8.69 1.92
N THR A 153 21.08 -8.20 2.87
CA THR A 153 22.37 -8.81 3.21
C THR A 153 22.18 -10.24 3.73
N PHE A 154 21.20 -10.45 4.62
CA PHE A 154 20.85 -11.78 5.13
C PHE A 154 20.49 -12.75 4.00
N LEU A 155 19.64 -12.33 3.05
CA LEU A 155 19.28 -13.16 1.89
C LEU A 155 20.52 -13.51 1.05
N SER A 156 21.40 -12.54 0.80
CA SER A 156 22.64 -12.75 0.05
C SER A 156 23.58 -13.75 0.74
N VAL A 157 23.84 -13.57 2.04
CA VAL A 157 24.75 -14.42 2.83
C VAL A 157 24.21 -15.85 2.99
N THR A 158 22.89 -16.01 3.04
CA THR A 158 22.25 -17.33 3.13
C THR A 158 22.08 -18.02 1.77
N GLY A 159 22.56 -17.41 0.68
CA GLY A 159 22.41 -17.96 -0.68
C GLY A 159 20.96 -17.96 -1.17
N CYS A 160 20.10 -17.13 -0.59
CA CYS A 160 18.69 -17.06 -0.95
C CYS A 160 18.48 -16.10 -2.12
N GLU A 161 18.10 -16.63 -3.27
CA GLU A 161 17.86 -15.86 -4.51
C GLU A 161 16.45 -15.23 -4.57
N LYS A 162 15.65 -15.36 -3.51
CA LYS A 162 14.28 -14.84 -3.48
C LYS A 162 14.27 -13.32 -3.59
N ARG A 163 13.46 -12.80 -4.51
CA ARG A 163 13.28 -11.36 -4.70
C ARG A 163 12.35 -10.77 -3.63
N VAL A 164 12.75 -9.62 -3.09
CA VAL A 164 11.94 -8.83 -2.15
C VAL A 164 11.16 -7.77 -2.92
N ASP A 165 10.04 -8.16 -3.55
CA ASP A 165 9.15 -7.24 -4.28
C ASP A 165 8.00 -6.68 -3.40
N LEU A 166 8.34 -6.28 -2.18
CA LEU A 166 7.39 -5.60 -1.30
C LEU A 166 7.22 -4.15 -1.75
N VAL A 167 5.96 -3.70 -1.76
CA VAL A 167 5.62 -2.29 -2.00
C VAL A 167 5.21 -1.61 -0.69
N PRO A 168 5.43 -0.30 -0.53
CA PRO A 168 5.12 0.42 0.70
C PRO A 168 3.68 0.20 1.18
N PHE A 169 3.46 -0.26 2.42
CA PHE A 169 2.08 -0.54 2.86
C PHE A 169 1.16 0.70 2.87
N LYS A 170 1.76 1.88 3.00
CA LYS A 170 1.06 3.17 3.02
C LYS A 170 1.42 4.01 1.80
N GLY A 171 0.44 4.80 1.35
CA GLY A 171 0.62 5.71 0.22
C GLY A 171 0.72 4.99 -1.13
N ASN A 172 0.17 3.79 -1.25
CA ASN A 172 -0.08 3.18 -2.56
C ASN A 172 -1.50 3.50 -3.00
N ARG A 173 -1.67 3.76 -4.31
CA ARG A 173 -2.96 4.08 -4.94
C ARG A 173 -3.89 2.87 -5.01
N PHE A 174 -3.35 1.68 -4.76
CA PHE A 174 -4.01 0.39 -4.91
C PHE A 174 -4.05 -0.32 -3.58
N ASN A 175 -5.07 -1.14 -3.36
CA ASN A 175 -5.01 -2.08 -2.25
C ASN A 175 -3.97 -3.16 -2.58
N ILE A 176 -2.82 -3.02 -1.94
CA ILE A 176 -1.63 -3.84 -2.08
C ILE A 176 -1.64 -5.03 -1.11
N LEU A 177 -2.75 -5.27 -0.41
CA LEU A 177 -2.87 -6.35 0.56
C LEU A 177 -2.57 -7.70 -0.10
N PHE A 178 -3.18 -7.99 -1.26
CA PHE A 178 -2.95 -9.25 -1.99
C PHE A 178 -1.52 -9.35 -2.51
N LYS A 179 -0.99 -8.30 -3.18
CA LYS A 179 0.40 -8.28 -3.67
C LYS A 179 1.39 -8.55 -2.53
N ASN A 180 1.32 -7.75 -1.47
CA ASN A 180 2.25 -7.88 -0.37
C ASN A 180 1.99 -9.15 0.45
N GLY A 181 0.73 -9.61 0.57
CA GLY A 181 0.38 -10.89 1.16
C GLY A 181 1.11 -12.04 0.47
N GLY A 182 1.00 -12.13 -0.86
CA GLY A 182 1.72 -13.13 -1.66
C GLY A 182 3.24 -13.07 -1.46
N VAL A 183 3.83 -11.87 -1.41
CA VAL A 183 5.28 -11.72 -1.18
C VAL A 183 5.67 -12.12 0.25
N VAL A 184 4.86 -11.79 1.27
CA VAL A 184 5.10 -12.23 2.65
C VAL A 184 4.95 -13.74 2.78
N CYS A 185 4.00 -14.36 2.07
CA CYS A 185 3.86 -15.80 1.99
C CYS A 185 5.12 -16.44 1.39
N TYR A 186 5.58 -15.89 0.27
CA TYR A 186 6.76 -16.38 -0.46
C TYR A 186 8.05 -16.31 0.37
N LEU A 187 8.20 -15.26 1.18
CA LEU A 187 9.38 -15.01 2.02
C LEU A 187 9.23 -15.52 3.46
N CYS A 188 8.15 -16.24 3.80
CA CYS A 188 7.76 -16.48 5.18
C CYS A 188 8.87 -17.15 6.02
N ASP A 189 9.58 -18.13 5.44
CA ASP A 189 10.64 -18.85 6.15
C ASP A 189 11.88 -17.99 6.36
N GLU A 190 12.28 -17.23 5.35
CA GLU A 190 13.41 -16.29 5.44
C GLU A 190 13.11 -15.15 6.43
N LEU A 191 11.88 -14.64 6.41
CA LEU A 191 11.41 -13.66 7.39
C LEU A 191 11.47 -14.26 8.80
N CYS A 192 10.99 -15.49 9.01
CA CYS A 192 11.07 -16.14 10.32
C CYS A 192 12.51 -16.26 10.82
N LYS A 193 13.45 -16.69 9.96
CA LYS A 193 14.87 -16.84 10.31
C LYS A 193 15.53 -15.49 10.61
N PHE A 194 15.30 -14.50 9.74
CA PHE A 194 15.86 -13.16 9.92
C PHE A 194 15.33 -12.47 11.17
N PHE A 195 14.00 -12.45 11.37
CA PHE A 195 13.42 -11.79 12.53
C PHE A 195 13.77 -12.50 13.84
N ASP A 196 14.11 -13.78 13.83
CA ASP A 196 14.61 -14.46 15.02
C ASP A 196 15.96 -13.91 15.48
N SER A 197 16.85 -13.53 14.54
CA SER A 197 18.16 -12.98 14.86
C SER A 197 18.13 -11.50 15.27
N VAL A 198 17.14 -10.72 14.80
CA VAL A 198 17.03 -9.28 15.07
C VAL A 198 15.86 -8.88 15.99
N LYS A 199 15.13 -9.84 16.58
CA LYS A 199 13.91 -9.57 17.36
C LYS A 199 14.10 -8.61 18.53
N GLU A 200 15.27 -8.59 19.17
CA GLU A 200 15.53 -7.74 20.33
C GLU A 200 16.08 -6.35 19.94
N ASP A 201 16.42 -6.11 18.68
CA ASP A 201 17.01 -4.83 18.23
C ASP A 201 16.08 -3.65 18.48
N ASN A 202 14.78 -3.82 18.23
CA ASN A 202 13.76 -2.82 18.51
C ASN A 202 12.34 -3.40 18.55
N LYS A 203 11.38 -2.60 19.04
CA LYS A 203 9.96 -2.97 19.17
C LYS A 203 9.30 -3.38 17.85
N LEU A 204 9.74 -2.85 16.71
CA LEU A 204 9.19 -3.24 15.40
C LEU A 204 9.62 -4.66 15.03
N MET A 205 10.90 -5.01 15.18
CA MET A 205 11.40 -6.36 14.91
C MET A 205 10.73 -7.38 15.83
N LYS A 206 10.63 -7.06 17.12
CA LYS A 206 9.93 -7.90 18.12
C LYS A 206 8.47 -8.16 17.74
N ALA A 207 7.76 -7.12 17.31
CA ALA A 207 6.37 -7.23 16.90
C ALA A 207 6.19 -8.09 15.64
N VAL A 208 7.03 -7.88 14.62
CA VAL A 208 7.00 -8.69 13.39
C VAL A 208 7.28 -10.15 13.70
N PHE A 209 8.31 -10.43 14.50
CA PHE A 209 8.65 -11.79 14.90
C PHE A 209 7.51 -12.47 15.64
N ALA A 210 6.90 -11.79 16.61
CA ALA A 210 5.77 -12.33 17.37
C ALA A 210 4.58 -12.66 16.46
N ASP A 211 4.24 -11.80 15.50
CA ASP A 211 3.15 -12.06 14.55
C ASP A 211 3.48 -13.21 13.57
N LEU A 212 4.73 -13.35 13.12
CA LEU A 212 5.18 -14.47 12.27
C LEU A 212 5.07 -15.84 12.95
N LYS A 213 5.07 -15.88 14.29
CA LYS A 213 4.87 -17.13 15.05
C LYS A 213 3.41 -17.55 15.17
N VAL A 214 2.45 -16.68 14.85
CA VAL A 214 1.03 -17.02 14.89
C VAL A 214 0.66 -17.78 13.62
N LYS A 215 0.29 -19.07 13.78
CA LYS A 215 -0.06 -19.95 12.65
C LYS A 215 -1.24 -19.40 11.84
N SER A 216 -2.28 -18.91 12.51
CA SER A 216 -3.48 -18.37 11.86
C SER A 216 -3.18 -17.13 11.00
N PHE A 217 -2.22 -16.28 11.41
CA PHE A 217 -1.82 -15.13 10.59
C PHE A 217 -1.06 -15.56 9.34
N LYS A 218 -0.19 -16.57 9.44
CA LYS A 218 0.48 -17.13 8.26
C LYS A 218 -0.50 -17.82 7.30
N ALA A 219 -1.49 -18.54 7.85
CA ALA A 219 -2.56 -19.13 7.05
C ALA A 219 -3.37 -18.05 6.32
N GLY A 220 -3.71 -16.95 7.02
CA GLY A 220 -4.35 -15.79 6.41
C GLY A 220 -3.50 -15.16 5.30
N VAL A 221 -2.19 -15.01 5.50
CA VAL A 221 -1.27 -14.49 4.48
C VAL A 221 -1.24 -15.38 3.24
N ARG A 222 -1.34 -16.71 3.41
CA ARG A 222 -1.42 -17.67 2.29
C ARG A 222 -2.76 -17.63 1.56
N ALA A 223 -3.83 -17.21 2.22
CA ALA A 223 -5.18 -17.10 1.65
C ALA A 223 -5.42 -15.76 0.92
N LEU A 224 -4.54 -14.77 1.12
CA LEU A 224 -4.49 -13.50 0.39
C LEU A 224 -3.72 -13.66 -0.93
#